data_AF-A0A959KHG1-F1
#
_entry.id   AF-A0A959KHG1-F1
#
_cell.length_a   1.000
_cell.length_b   1.000
_cell.length_c   1.000
_cell.angle_alpha   90.00
_cell.angle_beta   90.00
_cell.angle_gamma   90.00
#
_symmetry.space_group_name_H-M   'P 1'
#
loop_
_entity.id
_entity.type
_entity.pdbx_description
1 polymer ?
#
loop_
_entity_poly.entity_id
_entity_poly.type
_entity_poly.pdbx_seq_one_letter_code
_entity_poly.pdbx_strand_id
1 'polypeptide(L)'
;MARRVPNIPTGPRRPINRTRILIYLAIIGVAVVLGLNYFSNRLGNYSFIPKDVQIKYVPSEFTPQLNADDALEILRNPYRYSREFNELIYNFNLQLIDHVANRMALPDTVRTKIRAEYEKQHPYLQRLYFNDFVALQDTSSRFYQEWYNSASADAVTMLNEVASKYTCFLINQLLATALETTDGKISVAGRNVDTPCGVALTEALQPMIKRLEDRAAIQDFSRSKGFLEQKIERVTAQLATMEVRDKKGLNKQMQTKLWGFNVSSSELEVTAVSVLKVGFDLHKYFEINIDGNRKTVVVTLPEPEILSHEVYPRIDKLDIGWMREVEDADFNKNFNLLRKEFRREALESDIMDKAKTQAQELMQTMLGPLISKIGRDYKLQVAFHNTNPGILDDFEEGTLGS
;
A
#
# COMPACT_ATOMS: atom_id res chain seq x y z
N MET A 1 -64.43 -100.00 -65.98
CA MET A 1 -63.15 -99.28 -65.84
C MET A 1 -63.34 -98.11 -64.89
N ALA A 2 -62.53 -98.05 -63.82
CA ALA A 2 -62.22 -96.91 -62.95
C ALA A 2 -63.37 -96.20 -62.19
N ARG A 3 -63.29 -95.80 -60.91
CA ARG A 3 -62.28 -95.89 -59.82
C ARG A 3 -63.08 -95.56 -58.53
N ARG A 4 -62.84 -96.29 -57.43
CA ARG A 4 -63.31 -95.88 -56.09
C ARG A 4 -62.44 -94.72 -55.57
N VAL A 5 -63.07 -93.70 -55.01
CA VAL A 5 -62.46 -92.63 -54.21
C VAL A 5 -63.03 -92.74 -52.78
N PRO A 6 -62.23 -92.61 -51.71
CA PRO A 6 -62.64 -92.94 -50.34
C PRO A 6 -63.43 -91.84 -49.64
N ASN A 7 -64.33 -92.27 -48.74
CA ASN A 7 -65.10 -91.42 -47.82
C ASN A 7 -64.21 -90.77 -46.74
N ILE A 8 -64.40 -89.47 -46.51
CA ILE A 8 -63.85 -88.71 -45.38
C ILE A 8 -65.02 -88.33 -44.45
N PRO A 9 -64.94 -88.55 -43.13
CA PRO A 9 -66.05 -88.26 -42.22
C PRO A 9 -66.12 -86.76 -41.88
N THR A 10 -67.30 -86.17 -42.03
CA THR A 10 -67.60 -84.80 -41.61
C THR A 10 -68.07 -84.76 -40.16
N GLY A 11 -67.18 -84.36 -39.26
CA GLY A 11 -67.55 -84.01 -37.87
C GLY A 11 -68.35 -82.69 -37.81
N PRO A 12 -69.17 -82.48 -36.77
CA PRO A 12 -70.10 -81.35 -36.71
C PRO A 12 -69.36 -80.02 -36.48
N ARG A 13 -69.54 -79.07 -37.40
CA ARG A 13 -69.06 -77.69 -37.25
C ARG A 13 -69.93 -76.95 -36.23
N ARG A 14 -69.38 -76.69 -35.04
CA ARG A 14 -69.99 -75.80 -34.04
C ARG A 14 -70.12 -74.38 -34.62
N PRO A 15 -71.24 -73.67 -34.43
CA PRO A 15 -71.40 -72.32 -34.91
C PRO A 15 -70.43 -71.38 -34.18
N ILE A 16 -69.59 -70.71 -34.95
CA ILE A 16 -68.64 -69.71 -34.46
C ILE A 16 -69.45 -68.52 -33.92
N ASN A 17 -69.43 -68.35 -32.61
CA ASN A 17 -70.17 -67.31 -31.90
C ASN A 17 -69.51 -65.94 -32.14
N ARG A 18 -69.94 -65.24 -33.21
CA ARG A 18 -69.35 -64.00 -33.72
C ARG A 18 -69.23 -62.89 -32.67
N THR A 19 -70.10 -62.87 -31.66
CA THR A 19 -70.05 -61.94 -30.53
C THR A 19 -68.81 -62.17 -29.65
N ARG A 20 -68.38 -63.42 -29.43
CA ARG A 20 -67.16 -63.69 -28.66
C ARG A 20 -65.91 -63.25 -29.41
N ILE A 21 -65.87 -63.39 -30.73
CA ILE A 21 -64.74 -62.92 -31.55
C ILE A 21 -64.61 -61.40 -31.50
N LEU A 22 -65.72 -60.67 -31.57
CA LEU A 22 -65.72 -59.21 -31.44
C LEU A 22 -65.25 -58.75 -30.06
N ILE A 23 -65.64 -59.45 -28.99
CA ILE A 23 -65.18 -59.16 -27.63
C ILE A 23 -63.67 -59.42 -27.50
N TYR A 24 -63.15 -60.53 -28.04
CA TYR A 24 -61.72 -60.80 -28.01
C TYR A 24 -60.91 -59.77 -28.83
N LEU A 25 -61.41 -59.35 -29.99
CA LEU A 25 -60.76 -58.30 -30.78
C LEU A 25 -60.77 -56.94 -30.08
N ALA A 26 -61.86 -56.60 -29.37
CA ALA A 26 -61.92 -55.39 -28.56
C ALA A 26 -60.94 -55.43 -27.38
N ILE A 27 -60.85 -56.56 -26.68
CA ILE A 27 -59.90 -56.75 -25.57
C ILE A 27 -58.44 -56.68 -26.08
N ILE A 28 -58.14 -57.31 -27.22
CA ILE A 28 -56.81 -57.23 -27.84
C ILE A 28 -56.52 -55.80 -28.29
N GLY A 29 -57.49 -55.09 -28.87
CA GLY A 29 -57.35 -53.68 -29.24
C GLY A 29 -57.02 -52.79 -28.03
N VAL A 30 -57.73 -52.98 -26.92
CA VAL A 30 -57.46 -52.26 -25.66
C VAL A 30 -56.10 -52.65 -25.08
N ALA A 31 -55.72 -53.93 -25.11
CA ALA A 31 -54.42 -54.38 -24.63
C ALA A 31 -53.26 -53.86 -25.50
N VAL A 32 -53.44 -53.74 -26.81
CA VAL A 32 -52.47 -53.15 -27.74
C VAL A 32 -52.34 -51.65 -27.50
N VAL A 33 -53.45 -50.93 -27.30
CA VAL A 33 -53.41 -49.48 -27.00
C VAL A 33 -52.77 -49.23 -25.63
N LEU A 34 -53.10 -50.03 -24.60
CA LEU A 34 -52.48 -49.93 -23.28
C LEU A 34 -50.99 -50.33 -23.33
N GLY A 35 -50.63 -51.35 -24.11
CA GLY A 35 -49.25 -51.78 -24.30
C GLY A 35 -48.42 -50.73 -25.05
N LEU A 36 -48.98 -50.12 -26.10
CA LEU A 36 -48.35 -49.02 -26.83
C LEU A 36 -48.21 -47.77 -25.97
N ASN A 37 -49.20 -47.43 -25.15
CA ASN A 37 -49.11 -46.29 -24.23
C ASN A 37 -48.13 -46.56 -23.07
N TYR A 38 -48.06 -47.79 -22.58
CA TYR A 38 -47.09 -48.22 -21.57
C TYR A 38 -45.64 -48.22 -22.11
N PHE A 39 -45.44 -48.63 -23.37
CA PHE A 39 -44.13 -48.59 -24.01
C PHE A 39 -43.76 -47.21 -24.54
N SER A 40 -44.69 -46.41 -25.08
CA SER A 40 -44.40 -45.04 -25.53
C SER A 40 -44.05 -44.13 -24.35
N ASN A 41 -44.71 -44.30 -23.20
CA ASN A 41 -44.37 -43.58 -21.97
C ASN A 41 -43.05 -44.07 -21.34
N ARG A 42 -42.54 -45.26 -21.71
CA ARG A 42 -41.20 -45.75 -21.31
C ARG A 42 -40.09 -45.44 -22.33
N LEU A 43 -40.43 -45.26 -23.61
CA LEU A 43 -39.48 -44.96 -24.69
C LEU A 43 -39.33 -43.45 -24.96
N GLY A 44 -40.21 -42.62 -24.41
CA GLY A 44 -40.24 -41.18 -24.62
C GLY A 44 -39.28 -40.33 -23.76
N ASN A 45 -38.49 -40.91 -22.85
CA ASN A 45 -37.53 -40.15 -22.02
C ASN A 45 -36.23 -40.95 -21.77
N TYR A 46 -35.49 -41.23 -22.83
CA TYR A 46 -34.02 -41.24 -22.77
C TYR A 46 -33.50 -39.93 -23.34
N SER A 47 -34.06 -38.80 -22.88
CA SER A 47 -33.24 -37.61 -22.81
C SER A 47 -32.19 -37.90 -21.73
N PHE A 48 -30.92 -37.97 -22.12
CA PHE A 48 -29.83 -37.67 -21.20
C PHE A 48 -30.12 -36.26 -20.68
N ILE A 49 -30.88 -36.15 -19.59
CA ILE A 49 -30.92 -34.95 -18.80
C ILE A 49 -29.50 -34.89 -18.22
N PRO A 50 -28.64 -33.96 -18.66
CA PRO A 50 -27.31 -33.85 -18.09
C PRO A 50 -27.52 -33.61 -16.60
N LYS A 51 -26.92 -34.45 -15.77
CA LYS A 51 -26.89 -34.21 -14.34
C LYS A 51 -26.24 -32.84 -14.16
N ASP A 52 -27.01 -31.86 -13.71
CA ASP A 52 -26.48 -30.58 -13.22
C ASP A 52 -25.22 -30.87 -12.40
N VAL A 53 -24.09 -30.30 -12.83
CA VAL A 53 -22.81 -30.47 -12.15
C VAL A 53 -22.96 -29.82 -10.77
N GLN A 54 -23.24 -30.61 -9.75
CA GLN A 54 -23.31 -30.15 -8.37
C GLN A 54 -21.87 -29.97 -7.87
N ILE A 55 -21.40 -28.72 -7.87
CA ILE A 55 -20.06 -28.37 -7.41
C ILE A 55 -20.11 -28.19 -5.89
N LYS A 56 -19.37 -29.03 -5.16
CA LYS A 56 -19.20 -28.91 -3.71
C LYS A 56 -17.97 -28.08 -3.42
N TYR A 57 -18.17 -26.94 -2.77
CA TYR A 57 -17.07 -26.06 -2.38
C TYR A 57 -16.34 -26.59 -1.15
N VAL A 58 -15.01 -26.54 -1.17
CA VAL A 58 -14.11 -26.94 -0.07
C VAL A 58 -13.27 -25.75 0.37
N PRO A 59 -12.93 -25.59 1.66
CA PRO A 59 -11.99 -24.54 2.09
C PRO A 59 -10.66 -24.68 1.35
N SER A 60 -10.11 -23.56 0.88
CA SER A 60 -8.80 -23.47 0.25
C SER A 60 -8.15 -22.20 0.78
N GLU A 61 -6.96 -22.32 1.36
CA GLU A 61 -6.19 -21.14 1.78
C GLU A 61 -5.50 -20.54 0.56
N PHE A 62 -5.62 -19.23 0.38
CA PHE A 62 -4.96 -18.52 -0.72
C PHE A 62 -3.66 -17.87 -0.24
N THR A 63 -2.52 -18.35 -0.77
CA THR A 63 -1.21 -17.74 -0.52
C THR A 63 -0.66 -17.15 -1.82
N PRO A 64 -0.67 -15.82 -1.97
CA PRO A 64 -0.22 -15.21 -3.21
C PRO A 64 1.29 -15.39 -3.41
N GLN A 65 1.64 -15.99 -4.55
CA GLN A 65 3.00 -16.19 -5.04
C GLN A 65 3.40 -15.00 -5.93
N LEU A 66 3.37 -13.80 -5.35
CA LEU A 66 3.71 -12.56 -6.04
C LEU A 66 4.86 -11.88 -5.31
N ASN A 67 5.97 -11.64 -6.02
CA ASN A 67 7.00 -10.75 -5.51
C ASN A 67 6.50 -9.31 -5.66
N ALA A 68 6.14 -8.69 -4.53
CA ALA A 68 5.58 -7.36 -4.52
C ALA A 68 6.57 -6.30 -5.03
N ASP A 69 7.86 -6.45 -4.78
CA ASP A 69 8.87 -5.48 -5.24
C ASP A 69 8.98 -5.44 -6.76
N ASP A 70 9.11 -6.62 -7.38
CA ASP A 70 9.19 -6.75 -8.83
C ASP A 70 7.89 -6.27 -9.48
N ALA A 71 6.74 -6.68 -8.93
CA ALA A 71 5.43 -6.29 -9.42
C ALA A 71 5.27 -4.76 -9.44
N LEU A 72 5.64 -4.08 -8.35
CA LEU A 72 5.52 -2.62 -8.26
C LEU A 72 6.44 -1.89 -9.24
N GLU A 73 7.67 -2.37 -9.43
CA GLU A 73 8.59 -1.75 -10.39
C GLU A 73 8.11 -1.90 -11.84
N ILE A 74 7.54 -3.06 -12.19
CA ILE A 74 6.89 -3.33 -13.48
C ILE A 74 5.68 -2.39 -13.67
N LEU A 75 4.77 -2.35 -12.70
CA LEU A 75 3.52 -1.57 -12.77
C LEU A 75 3.77 -0.06 -12.85
N ARG A 76 4.83 0.45 -12.21
CA ARG A 76 5.20 1.87 -12.28
C ARG A 76 5.73 2.28 -13.65
N ASN A 77 6.34 1.34 -14.39
CA ASN A 77 6.98 1.61 -15.67
C ASN A 77 6.53 0.57 -16.73
N PRO A 78 5.23 0.48 -17.04
CA PRO A 78 4.68 -0.63 -17.83
C PRO A 78 5.23 -0.64 -19.26
N TYR A 79 5.52 0.51 -19.86
CA TYR A 79 6.16 0.59 -21.18
C TYR A 79 7.59 0.03 -21.20
N ARG A 80 8.36 0.32 -20.15
CA ARG A 80 9.75 -0.16 -20.02
C ARG A 80 9.79 -1.66 -19.81
N TYR A 81 8.84 -2.17 -19.03
CA TYR A 81 8.73 -3.58 -18.63
C TYR A 81 7.54 -4.27 -19.29
N SER A 82 7.31 -4.02 -20.59
CA SER A 82 6.09 -4.50 -21.27
C SER A 82 5.98 -6.03 -21.32
N ARG A 83 7.11 -6.74 -21.43
CA ARG A 83 7.14 -8.20 -21.40
C ARG A 83 6.90 -8.72 -19.98
N GLU A 84 7.54 -8.13 -19.00
CA GLU A 84 7.42 -8.52 -17.60
C GLU A 84 6.02 -8.19 -17.05
N PHE A 85 5.40 -7.11 -17.54
CA PHE A 85 3.98 -6.80 -17.29
C PHE A 85 3.09 -7.92 -17.81
N ASN A 86 3.38 -8.44 -19.00
CA ASN A 86 2.63 -9.56 -19.54
C ASN A 86 2.72 -10.81 -18.64
N GLU A 87 3.95 -11.18 -18.27
CA GLU A 87 4.20 -12.32 -17.38
C GLU A 87 3.55 -12.12 -15.99
N LEU A 88 3.57 -10.88 -15.48
CA LEU A 88 2.88 -10.50 -14.26
C LEU A 88 1.38 -10.79 -14.36
N ILE A 89 0.70 -10.30 -15.41
CA ILE A 89 -0.74 -10.54 -15.62
C ILE A 89 -1.03 -12.03 -15.84
N TYR A 90 -0.14 -12.74 -16.54
CA TYR A 90 -0.25 -14.18 -16.73
C TYR A 90 -0.30 -14.92 -15.39
N ASN A 91 0.73 -14.73 -14.57
CA ASN A 91 0.89 -15.40 -13.28
C ASN A 91 -0.19 -14.98 -12.29
N PHE A 92 -0.57 -13.71 -12.30
CA PHE A 92 -1.63 -13.16 -11.46
C PHE A 92 -2.97 -13.84 -11.73
N ASN A 93 -3.39 -13.91 -12.99
CA ASN A 93 -4.65 -14.55 -13.37
C ASN A 93 -4.62 -16.06 -13.13
N LEU A 94 -3.50 -16.74 -13.37
CA LEU A 94 -3.38 -18.17 -13.06
C LEU A 94 -3.59 -18.45 -11.56
N GLN A 95 -3.05 -17.61 -10.68
CA GLN A 95 -3.26 -17.76 -9.24
C GLN A 95 -4.75 -17.62 -8.86
N LEU A 96 -5.46 -16.67 -9.47
CA LEU A 96 -6.91 -16.53 -9.30
C LEU A 96 -7.66 -17.78 -9.77
N ILE A 97 -7.35 -18.25 -10.98
CA ILE A 97 -7.96 -19.42 -11.60
C ILE A 97 -7.73 -20.68 -10.75
N ASP A 98 -6.49 -20.88 -10.30
CA ASP A 98 -6.09 -22.03 -9.50
C ASP A 98 -6.81 -22.04 -8.15
N HIS A 99 -6.91 -20.88 -7.49
CA HIS A 99 -7.64 -20.75 -6.24
C HIS A 99 -9.11 -21.13 -6.41
N VAL A 100 -9.77 -20.58 -7.42
CA VAL A 100 -11.18 -20.88 -7.71
C VAL A 100 -11.38 -22.36 -8.01
N ALA A 101 -10.51 -22.96 -8.84
CA ALA A 101 -10.60 -24.37 -9.19
C ALA A 101 -10.38 -25.29 -7.98
N ASN A 102 -9.46 -24.93 -7.08
CA ASN A 102 -9.24 -25.64 -5.82
C ASN A 102 -10.43 -25.51 -4.88
N ARG A 103 -10.98 -24.30 -4.73
CA ARG A 103 -12.17 -24.02 -3.92
C ARG A 103 -13.38 -24.81 -4.39
N MET A 104 -13.51 -25.01 -5.71
CA MET A 104 -14.57 -25.80 -6.34
C MET A 104 -14.29 -27.31 -6.36
N ALA A 105 -13.15 -27.76 -5.78
CA ALA A 105 -12.71 -29.15 -5.78
C ALA A 105 -12.71 -29.80 -7.19
N LEU A 106 -12.31 -29.04 -8.22
CA LEU A 106 -12.32 -29.52 -9.59
C LEU A 106 -11.26 -30.63 -9.78
N PRO A 107 -11.58 -31.72 -10.50
CA PRO A 107 -10.60 -32.76 -10.83
C PRO A 107 -9.42 -32.20 -11.63
N ASP A 108 -8.24 -32.83 -11.51
CA ASP A 108 -7.03 -32.44 -12.26
C ASP A 108 -7.25 -32.31 -13.76
N THR A 109 -8.02 -33.23 -14.35
CA THR A 109 -8.37 -33.20 -15.77
C THR A 109 -9.08 -31.90 -16.19
N VAL A 110 -9.97 -31.40 -15.33
CA VAL A 110 -10.69 -30.13 -15.56
C VAL A 110 -9.77 -28.94 -15.31
N ARG A 111 -8.93 -28.99 -14.26
CA ARG A 111 -7.95 -27.93 -13.96
C ARG A 111 -6.97 -27.72 -15.12
N THR A 112 -6.43 -28.80 -15.69
CA THR A 112 -5.55 -28.73 -16.85
C THR A 112 -6.26 -28.15 -18.07
N LYS A 113 -7.52 -28.53 -18.33
CA LYS A 113 -8.34 -27.95 -19.41
C LYS A 113 -8.54 -26.44 -19.22
N ILE A 114 -8.87 -26.00 -18.00
CA ILE A 114 -9.04 -24.57 -17.67
C ILE A 114 -7.75 -23.79 -17.94
N ARG A 115 -6.59 -24.28 -17.49
CA ARG A 115 -5.30 -23.63 -17.76
C ARG A 115 -5.01 -23.52 -19.25
N ALA A 116 -5.21 -24.60 -20.00
CA ALA A 116 -4.99 -24.61 -21.45
C ALA A 116 -5.93 -23.64 -22.19
N GLU A 117 -7.18 -23.48 -21.73
CA GLU A 117 -8.09 -22.47 -22.27
C GLU A 117 -7.67 -21.04 -21.91
N TYR A 118 -7.14 -20.82 -20.70
CA TYR A 118 -6.59 -19.52 -20.32
C TYR A 118 -5.39 -19.13 -21.17
N GLU A 119 -4.45 -20.05 -21.41
CA GLU A 119 -3.28 -19.82 -22.26
C GLU A 119 -3.66 -19.33 -23.66
N LYS A 120 -4.76 -19.84 -24.23
CA LYS A 120 -5.29 -19.38 -25.53
C LYS A 120 -5.87 -17.96 -25.46
N GLN A 121 -6.50 -17.59 -24.33
CA GLN A 121 -7.15 -16.29 -24.15
C GLN A 121 -6.18 -15.20 -23.69
N HIS A 122 -5.07 -15.57 -23.06
CA HIS A 122 -4.12 -14.65 -22.46
C HIS A 122 -3.58 -13.58 -23.45
N PRO A 123 -3.20 -13.89 -24.71
CA PRO A 123 -2.74 -12.88 -25.68
C PRO A 123 -3.73 -11.75 -25.96
N TYR A 124 -5.03 -12.01 -25.81
CA TYR A 124 -6.07 -11.00 -25.92
C TYR A 124 -6.22 -10.21 -24.62
N LEU A 125 -6.32 -10.93 -23.49
CA LEU A 125 -6.50 -10.31 -22.16
C LEU A 125 -5.33 -9.41 -21.78
N GLN A 126 -4.09 -9.81 -22.05
CA GLN A 126 -2.91 -9.00 -21.75
C GLN A 126 -2.98 -7.62 -22.41
N ARG A 127 -3.52 -7.53 -23.63
CA ARG A 127 -3.66 -6.26 -24.36
C ARG A 127 -4.72 -5.38 -23.72
N LEU A 128 -5.84 -5.97 -23.30
CA LEU A 128 -6.88 -5.24 -22.57
C LEU A 128 -6.36 -4.70 -21.24
N TYR A 129 -5.67 -5.54 -20.46
CA TYR A 129 -5.06 -5.14 -19.20
C TYR A 129 -4.06 -4.01 -19.41
N PHE A 130 -3.13 -4.15 -20.36
CA PHE A 130 -2.12 -3.14 -20.63
C PHE A 130 -2.72 -1.81 -21.08
N ASN A 131 -3.66 -1.85 -22.04
CA ASN A 131 -4.27 -0.64 -22.59
C ASN A 131 -5.08 0.12 -21.53
N ASP A 132 -5.91 -0.57 -20.76
CA ASP A 132 -6.72 0.07 -19.72
C ASP A 132 -5.84 0.59 -18.58
N PHE A 133 -4.81 -0.17 -18.18
CA PHE A 133 -3.89 0.24 -17.12
C PHE A 133 -3.16 1.53 -17.49
N VAL A 134 -2.58 1.58 -18.69
CA VAL A 134 -1.86 2.76 -19.19
C VAL A 134 -2.81 3.95 -19.39
N ALA A 135 -4.03 3.72 -19.87
CA ALA A 135 -5.02 4.78 -20.03
C ALA A 135 -5.37 5.43 -18.68
N LEU A 136 -5.49 4.65 -17.60
CA LEU A 136 -5.69 5.19 -16.25
C LEU A 136 -4.45 5.98 -15.77
N GLN A 137 -3.24 5.49 -16.08
CA GLN A 137 -1.99 6.15 -15.69
C GLN A 137 -1.88 7.57 -16.26
N ASP A 138 -2.22 7.75 -17.53
CA ASP A 138 -2.16 9.06 -18.21
C ASP A 138 -3.17 10.08 -17.64
N THR A 139 -4.26 9.62 -17.04
CA THR A 139 -5.28 10.49 -16.43
C THR A 139 -4.94 10.95 -15.01
N SER A 140 -3.95 10.32 -14.36
CA SER A 140 -3.49 10.73 -13.03
C SER A 140 -2.65 12.01 -13.12
N SER A 141 -3.13 13.09 -12.50
CA SER A 141 -2.60 14.44 -12.66
C SER A 141 -1.16 14.60 -12.13
N ARG A 142 -0.23 15.01 -13.00
CA ARG A 142 1.19 15.33 -12.74
C ARG A 142 1.47 16.53 -11.81
N PHE A 143 0.49 17.09 -11.07
CA PHE A 143 0.62 18.47 -10.57
C PHE A 143 0.93 18.67 -9.07
N TYR A 144 1.21 17.62 -8.29
CA TYR A 144 1.59 17.77 -6.86
C TYR A 144 2.90 17.03 -6.46
N GLN A 145 3.69 16.56 -7.43
CA GLN A 145 4.63 15.45 -7.26
C GLN A 145 6.14 15.79 -7.31
N GLU A 146 6.68 16.63 -6.43
CA GLU A 146 8.14 16.56 -6.20
C GLU A 146 8.51 15.92 -4.87
N TRP A 147 7.71 16.10 -3.81
CA TRP A 147 8.06 15.54 -2.49
C TRP A 147 7.18 14.37 -2.02
N TYR A 148 5.91 14.30 -2.47
CA TYR A 148 4.91 13.30 -2.06
C TYR A 148 4.53 12.32 -3.19
N ASN A 149 5.49 11.89 -4.00
CA ASN A 149 5.25 11.02 -5.14
C ASN A 149 4.67 9.66 -4.69
N SER A 150 3.44 9.35 -5.11
CA SER A 150 2.70 8.12 -4.79
C SER A 150 2.63 7.13 -5.96
N ALA A 151 3.64 7.14 -6.84
CA ALA A 151 3.62 6.37 -8.07
C ALA A 151 3.36 4.87 -7.86
N SER A 152 3.85 4.27 -6.76
CA SER A 152 3.62 2.85 -6.47
C SER A 152 2.17 2.62 -6.05
N ALA A 153 1.65 3.43 -5.12
CA ALA A 153 0.27 3.29 -4.63
C ALA A 153 -0.76 3.54 -5.75
N ASP A 154 -0.50 4.52 -6.60
CA ASP A 154 -1.33 4.82 -7.76
C ASP A 154 -1.34 3.63 -8.73
N ALA A 155 -0.18 3.00 -8.98
CA ALA A 155 -0.05 1.83 -9.84
C ALA A 155 -0.84 0.61 -9.30
N VAL A 156 -0.86 0.39 -7.99
CA VAL A 156 -1.67 -0.68 -7.39
C VAL A 156 -3.15 -0.40 -7.51
N THR A 157 -3.57 0.85 -7.32
CA THR A 157 -4.97 1.28 -7.49
C THR A 157 -5.45 1.00 -8.92
N MET A 158 -4.64 1.37 -9.92
CA MET A 158 -4.93 1.09 -11.33
C MET A 158 -4.99 -0.42 -11.62
N LEU A 159 -4.05 -1.20 -11.07
CA LEU A 159 -4.08 -2.65 -11.22
C LEU A 159 -5.36 -3.24 -10.63
N ASN A 160 -5.78 -2.80 -9.44
CA ASN A 160 -6.99 -3.26 -8.80
C ASN A 160 -8.23 -2.97 -9.65
N GLU A 161 -8.34 -1.76 -10.21
CA GLU A 161 -9.45 -1.36 -11.07
C GLU A 161 -9.54 -2.24 -12.33
N VAL A 162 -8.42 -2.41 -13.03
CA VAL A 162 -8.33 -3.24 -14.24
C VAL A 162 -8.58 -4.72 -13.92
N ALA A 163 -7.94 -5.26 -12.90
CA ALA A 163 -8.10 -6.66 -12.51
C ALA A 163 -9.53 -6.95 -12.06
N SER A 164 -10.14 -6.08 -11.25
CA SER A 164 -11.53 -6.23 -10.81
C SER A 164 -12.50 -6.23 -11.98
N LYS A 165 -12.27 -5.39 -13.00
CA LYS A 165 -13.09 -5.32 -14.22
C LYS A 165 -13.08 -6.64 -15.00
N TYR A 166 -11.93 -7.30 -15.12
CA TYR A 166 -11.78 -8.46 -16.01
C TYR A 166 -11.88 -9.82 -15.32
N THR A 167 -11.65 -9.91 -14.00
CA THR A 167 -11.59 -11.18 -13.25
C THR A 167 -12.85 -12.02 -13.41
N CYS A 168 -14.04 -11.42 -13.25
CA CYS A 168 -15.28 -12.20 -13.31
C CYS A 168 -15.63 -12.69 -14.71
N PHE A 169 -15.34 -11.89 -15.74
CA PHE A 169 -15.47 -12.32 -17.13
C PHE A 169 -14.56 -13.51 -17.43
N LEU A 170 -13.29 -13.40 -17.04
CA LEU A 170 -12.28 -14.46 -17.20
C LEU A 170 -12.74 -15.78 -16.55
N ILE A 171 -13.09 -15.75 -15.26
CA ILE A 171 -13.46 -16.96 -14.52
C ILE A 171 -14.72 -17.61 -15.11
N ASN A 172 -15.76 -16.82 -15.41
CA ASN A 172 -17.01 -17.36 -15.95
C ASN A 172 -16.80 -17.99 -17.34
N GLN A 173 -16.04 -17.33 -18.22
CA GLN A 173 -15.78 -17.83 -19.57
C GLN A 173 -15.00 -19.14 -19.55
N LEU A 174 -13.97 -19.24 -18.70
CA LEU A 174 -13.15 -20.45 -18.57
C LEU A 174 -13.95 -21.62 -18.01
N LEU A 175 -14.74 -21.39 -16.95
CA LEU A 175 -15.56 -22.44 -16.34
C LEU A 175 -16.65 -22.93 -17.29
N ALA A 176 -17.33 -22.04 -18.01
CA ALA A 176 -18.33 -22.42 -19.00
C ALA A 176 -17.75 -23.28 -20.12
N THR A 177 -16.53 -22.95 -20.57
CA THR A 177 -15.83 -23.71 -21.61
C THR A 177 -15.33 -25.07 -21.10
N ALA A 178 -14.87 -25.14 -19.86
CA ALA A 178 -14.26 -26.34 -19.30
C ALA A 178 -15.30 -27.38 -18.81
N LEU A 179 -16.40 -26.93 -18.21
CA LEU A 179 -17.36 -27.78 -17.51
C LEU A 179 -18.51 -28.32 -18.37
N GLU A 180 -18.55 -28.01 -19.68
CA GLU A 180 -19.59 -28.50 -20.62
C GLU A 180 -21.02 -28.35 -20.07
N THR A 181 -21.30 -27.24 -19.38
CA THR A 181 -22.62 -26.98 -18.82
C THR A 181 -23.62 -26.67 -19.91
N THR A 182 -24.71 -27.42 -19.96
CA THR A 182 -25.85 -27.15 -20.85
C THR A 182 -26.51 -25.84 -20.39
N ASP A 183 -26.67 -24.87 -21.30
CA ASP A 183 -27.17 -23.51 -21.05
C ASP A 183 -26.30 -22.58 -20.18
N GLY A 184 -25.05 -22.94 -19.87
CA GLY A 184 -24.10 -22.04 -19.18
C GLY A 184 -24.42 -21.78 -17.70
N LYS A 185 -25.36 -22.53 -17.10
CA LYS A 185 -25.75 -22.40 -15.70
C LYS A 185 -25.08 -23.50 -14.87
N ILE A 186 -24.26 -23.09 -13.91
CA ILE A 186 -23.70 -23.98 -12.88
C ILE A 186 -24.67 -23.95 -11.68
N SER A 187 -25.37 -25.05 -11.40
CA SER A 187 -26.21 -25.19 -10.21
C SER A 187 -25.35 -25.40 -8.97
N VAL A 188 -25.16 -24.34 -8.18
CA VAL A 188 -24.40 -24.37 -6.92
C VAL A 188 -25.33 -24.69 -5.75
N ALA A 189 -25.03 -25.72 -4.96
CA ALA A 189 -25.82 -26.12 -3.80
C ALA A 189 -25.09 -25.84 -2.47
N GLY A 190 -25.65 -24.96 -1.64
CA GLY A 190 -25.19 -24.71 -0.25
C GLY A 190 -25.71 -23.39 0.32
N ARG A 191 -25.66 -23.21 1.66
CA ARG A 191 -25.90 -21.91 2.31
C ARG A 191 -24.59 -21.10 2.26
N ASN A 192 -24.65 -19.82 1.87
CA ASN A 192 -23.48 -18.92 1.75
C ASN A 192 -22.39 -19.42 0.79
N VAL A 193 -22.76 -19.87 -0.42
CA VAL A 193 -21.76 -20.27 -1.42
C VAL A 193 -21.44 -19.09 -2.32
N ASP A 194 -20.25 -18.53 -2.17
CA ASP A 194 -19.73 -17.50 -3.06
C ASP A 194 -19.64 -18.05 -4.49
N THR A 195 -20.10 -17.26 -5.46
CA THR A 195 -19.96 -17.60 -6.88
C THR A 195 -18.47 -17.74 -7.23
N PRO A 196 -18.09 -18.47 -8.29
CA PRO A 196 -16.67 -18.57 -8.68
C PRO A 196 -15.99 -17.20 -8.86
N CYS A 197 -16.72 -16.22 -9.41
CA CYS A 197 -16.29 -14.83 -9.49
C CYS A 197 -16.14 -14.18 -8.10
N GLY A 198 -17.09 -14.39 -7.19
CA GLY A 198 -17.01 -13.93 -5.80
C GLY A 198 -15.74 -14.45 -5.10
N VAL A 199 -15.50 -15.76 -5.17
CA VAL A 199 -14.28 -16.41 -4.63
C VAL A 199 -13.02 -15.79 -5.23
N ALA A 200 -12.96 -15.58 -6.54
CA ALA A 200 -11.81 -14.96 -7.19
C ALA A 200 -11.56 -13.53 -6.68
N LEU A 201 -12.61 -12.73 -6.50
CA LEU A 201 -12.47 -11.34 -6.07
C LEU A 201 -12.12 -11.23 -4.58
N THR A 202 -12.84 -11.92 -3.69
CA THR A 202 -12.73 -11.72 -2.25
C THR A 202 -11.65 -12.57 -1.60
N GLU A 203 -11.51 -13.84 -2.02
CA GLU A 203 -10.56 -14.76 -1.41
C GLU A 203 -9.18 -14.72 -2.08
N ALA A 204 -9.07 -14.24 -3.32
CA ALA A 204 -7.79 -14.23 -4.06
C ALA A 204 -7.30 -12.84 -4.49
N LEU A 205 -8.09 -12.08 -5.26
CA LEU A 205 -7.70 -10.75 -5.76
C LEU A 205 -7.46 -9.77 -4.62
N GLN A 206 -8.42 -9.61 -3.71
CA GLN A 206 -8.32 -8.67 -2.60
C GLN A 206 -7.07 -8.88 -1.73
N PRO A 207 -6.71 -10.11 -1.29
CA PRO A 207 -5.45 -10.34 -0.59
C PRO A 207 -4.19 -9.98 -1.39
N MET A 208 -4.16 -10.22 -2.71
CA MET A 208 -3.03 -9.80 -3.55
C MET A 208 -2.90 -8.29 -3.59
N ILE A 209 -4.00 -7.59 -3.87
CA ILE A 209 -4.03 -6.13 -3.95
C ILE A 209 -3.61 -5.53 -2.61
N LYS A 210 -4.17 -6.01 -1.49
CA LYS A 210 -3.81 -5.53 -0.16
C LYS A 210 -2.31 -5.66 0.13
N ARG A 211 -1.69 -6.80 -0.23
CA ARG A 211 -0.24 -7.00 -0.07
C ARG A 211 0.56 -6.02 -0.93
N LEU A 212 0.11 -5.74 -2.15
CA LEU A 212 0.74 -4.75 -3.03
C LEU A 212 0.58 -3.33 -2.49
N GLU A 213 -0.60 -2.97 -1.95
CA GLU A 213 -0.86 -1.68 -1.32
C GLU A 213 0.07 -1.44 -0.13
N ASP A 214 0.16 -2.41 0.79
CA ASP A 214 1.05 -2.33 1.96
C ASP A 214 2.52 -2.12 1.54
N ARG A 215 2.96 -2.83 0.49
CA ARG A 215 4.34 -2.69 -0.01
C ARG A 215 4.57 -1.37 -0.76
N ALA A 216 3.61 -0.96 -1.58
CA ALA A 216 3.67 0.29 -2.34
C ALA A 216 3.81 1.50 -1.42
N ALA A 217 3.08 1.50 -0.30
CA ALA A 217 3.13 2.58 0.67
C ALA A 217 4.53 2.73 1.31
N ILE A 218 5.20 1.61 1.62
CA ILE A 218 6.59 1.59 2.12
C ILE A 218 7.56 2.06 1.03
N GLN A 219 7.38 1.62 -0.22
CA GLN A 219 8.26 1.97 -1.33
C GLN A 219 8.20 3.46 -1.66
N ASP A 220 6.99 4.03 -1.76
CA ASP A 220 6.80 5.45 -2.02
C ASP A 220 7.40 6.30 -0.90
N PHE A 221 7.20 5.92 0.37
CA PHE A 221 7.84 6.62 1.48
C PHE A 221 9.37 6.53 1.42
N SER A 222 9.93 5.35 1.15
CA SER A 222 11.39 5.15 1.06
C SER A 222 12.01 6.01 -0.04
N ARG A 223 11.29 6.19 -1.16
CA ARG A 223 11.71 7.09 -2.24
C ARG A 223 11.64 8.56 -1.83
N SER A 224 10.56 9.00 -1.18
CA SER A 224 10.45 10.36 -0.63
C SER A 224 11.51 10.65 0.42
N LYS A 225 11.84 9.68 1.27
CA LYS A 225 12.96 9.74 2.21
C LYS A 225 14.28 10.01 1.48
N GLY A 226 14.63 9.19 0.49
CA GLY A 226 15.90 9.35 -0.23
C GLY A 226 16.02 10.71 -0.95
N PHE A 227 14.92 11.24 -1.47
CA PHE A 227 14.90 12.60 -2.04
C PHE A 227 15.14 13.68 -0.97
N LEU A 228 14.53 13.53 0.21
CA LEU A 228 14.71 14.45 1.32
C LEU A 228 16.16 14.45 1.82
N GLU A 229 16.74 13.27 2.03
CA GLU A 229 18.15 13.11 2.43
C GLU A 229 19.07 13.78 1.41
N GLN A 230 18.87 13.51 0.11
CA GLN A 230 19.65 14.15 -0.95
C GLN A 230 19.49 15.68 -0.99
N LYS A 231 18.30 16.21 -0.67
CA LYS A 231 18.06 17.65 -0.64
C LYS A 231 18.73 18.31 0.56
N ILE A 232 18.73 17.65 1.73
CA ILE A 232 19.44 18.11 2.93
C ILE A 232 20.96 18.11 2.70
N GLU A 233 21.49 17.09 2.03
CA GLU A 233 22.91 17.05 1.67
C GLU A 233 23.32 18.20 0.74
N ARG A 234 22.43 18.61 -0.18
CA ARG A 234 22.71 19.63 -1.21
C ARG A 234 22.37 21.06 -0.79
N VAL A 235 21.37 21.27 0.06
CA VAL A 235 20.85 22.59 0.43
C VAL A 235 21.02 22.77 1.93
N THR A 236 21.98 23.63 2.29
CA THR A 236 22.40 24.06 3.64
C THR A 236 21.75 23.28 4.78
N ALA A 237 22.48 22.30 5.33
CA ALA A 237 21.95 21.33 6.29
C ALA A 237 21.81 21.89 7.72
N GLN A 238 21.36 23.13 7.87
CA GLN A 238 21.11 23.74 9.17
C GLN A 238 19.61 23.93 9.38
N LEU A 239 19.08 23.27 10.40
CA LEU A 239 17.70 23.39 10.84
C LEU A 239 17.63 24.32 12.05
N ALA A 240 17.49 25.63 11.81
CA ALA A 240 17.24 26.59 12.88
C ALA A 240 15.81 26.46 13.40
N THR A 241 15.64 26.06 14.66
CA THR A 241 14.31 25.90 15.27
C THR A 241 13.98 27.00 16.26
N MET A 242 14.99 27.70 16.79
CA MET A 242 14.81 28.75 17.79
C MET A 242 15.64 29.98 17.45
N GLU A 243 15.03 31.15 17.62
CA GLU A 243 15.73 32.45 17.59
C GLU A 243 15.48 33.15 18.93
N VAL A 244 16.57 33.51 19.62
CA VAL A 244 16.51 34.27 20.87
C VAL A 244 17.13 35.63 20.65
N ARG A 245 16.38 36.65 21.06
CA ARG A 245 16.80 38.05 21.03
C ARG A 245 16.94 38.56 22.45
N ASP A 246 18.13 39.04 22.79
CA ASP A 246 18.42 39.59 24.11
C ASP A 246 19.09 40.97 24.00
N LYS A 247 18.88 41.84 24.99
CA LYS A 247 19.43 43.20 25.02
C LYS A 247 20.17 43.41 26.34
N LYS A 248 21.46 43.76 26.26
CA LYS A 248 22.28 44.12 27.43
C LYS A 248 22.87 45.51 27.30
N GLY A 249 23.00 46.21 28.43
CA GLY A 249 23.64 47.51 28.54
C GLY A 249 24.95 47.45 29.32
N LEU A 250 25.90 48.28 28.96
CA LEU A 250 27.16 48.54 29.66
C LEU A 250 27.24 50.04 29.91
N ASN A 251 27.29 50.43 31.18
CA ASN A 251 27.64 51.80 31.59
C ASN A 251 29.10 51.81 32.05
N LYS A 252 29.92 52.69 31.45
CA LYS A 252 31.31 52.88 31.86
C LYS A 252 31.60 54.36 32.05
N GLN A 253 32.00 54.72 33.27
CA GLN A 253 32.54 56.03 33.59
C GLN A 253 34.06 56.02 33.42
N MET A 254 34.59 56.95 32.62
CA MET A 254 36.01 57.12 32.37
C MET A 254 36.48 58.46 32.94
N GLN A 255 37.61 58.48 33.62
CA GLN A 255 38.23 59.70 34.16
C GLN A 255 39.62 59.90 33.55
N THR A 256 39.86 61.07 32.97
CA THR A 256 41.20 61.45 32.47
C THR A 256 41.98 62.12 33.59
N LYS A 257 43.16 61.57 33.91
CA LYS A 257 44.10 62.15 34.86
C LYS A 257 45.24 62.86 34.15
N LEU A 258 45.44 64.14 34.45
CA LEU A 258 46.62 64.90 34.04
C LEU A 258 47.34 65.31 35.32
N TRP A 259 48.61 64.94 35.46
CA TRP A 259 49.40 65.23 36.67
C TRP A 259 48.78 64.71 37.99
N GLY A 260 48.05 63.58 37.93
CA GLY A 260 47.40 62.99 39.10
C GLY A 260 46.03 63.58 39.46
N PHE A 261 45.60 64.66 38.81
CA PHE A 261 44.30 65.29 39.02
C PHE A 261 43.30 64.87 37.92
N ASN A 262 42.07 64.56 38.32
CA ASN A 262 40.96 64.24 37.40
C ASN A 262 40.53 65.53 36.68
N VAL A 263 40.81 65.64 35.38
CA VAL A 263 40.53 66.83 34.55
C VAL A 263 39.34 66.67 33.61
N SER A 264 38.87 65.45 33.37
CA SER A 264 37.72 65.18 32.52
C SER A 264 37.05 63.88 32.93
N SER A 265 35.71 63.83 32.84
CA SER A 265 34.93 62.61 33.02
C SER A 265 34.07 62.41 31.76
N SER A 266 34.09 61.21 31.20
CA SER A 266 33.20 60.81 30.11
C SER A 266 32.33 59.65 30.57
N GLU A 267 31.04 59.73 30.32
CA GLU A 267 30.08 58.64 30.58
C GLU A 267 29.63 58.05 29.25
N LEU A 268 29.79 56.73 29.13
CA LEU A 268 29.46 55.97 27.93
C LEU A 268 28.41 54.93 28.29
N GLU A 269 27.25 55.01 27.63
CA GLU A 269 26.18 54.01 27.73
C GLU A 269 26.05 53.30 26.38
N VAL A 270 26.45 52.02 26.35
CA VAL A 270 26.37 51.16 25.18
C VAL A 270 25.38 50.05 25.46
N THR A 271 24.38 49.89 24.61
CA THR A 271 23.58 48.66 24.57
C THR A 271 24.00 47.76 23.42
N ALA A 272 23.77 46.46 23.56
CA ALA A 272 24.00 45.49 22.52
C ALA A 272 22.77 44.60 22.42
N VAL A 273 22.28 44.40 21.19
CA VAL A 273 21.22 43.44 20.88
C VAL A 273 21.88 42.20 20.33
N SER A 274 21.64 41.06 20.98
CA SER A 274 22.10 39.74 20.56
C SER A 274 20.96 39.00 19.87
N VAL A 275 21.23 38.45 18.68
CA VAL A 275 20.35 37.51 17.98
C VAL A 275 21.08 36.18 17.88
N LEU A 276 20.53 35.17 18.54
CA LEU A 276 21.13 33.85 18.66
C LEU A 276 20.19 32.82 18.03
N LYS A 277 20.70 32.07 17.05
CA LYS A 277 19.94 30.99 16.39
C LYS A 277 20.42 29.65 16.90
N VAL A 278 19.50 28.90 17.50
CA VAL A 278 19.72 27.53 17.97
C VAL A 278 18.99 26.56 17.06
N GLY A 279 19.64 25.45 16.76
CA GLY A 279 19.09 24.44 15.89
C GLY A 279 20.03 23.26 15.71
N PHE A 280 19.90 22.58 14.59
CA PHE A 280 20.55 21.31 14.33
C PHE A 280 21.40 21.41 13.07
N ASP A 281 22.67 21.02 13.16
CA ASP A 281 23.52 20.81 11.99
C ASP A 281 23.33 19.39 11.46
N LEU A 282 22.43 19.26 10.50
CA LEU A 282 22.06 18.01 9.83
C LEU A 282 23.21 17.43 8.99
N HIS A 283 24.32 18.15 8.75
CA HIS A 283 25.53 17.55 8.19
C HIS A 283 26.21 16.59 9.17
N LYS A 284 26.05 16.80 10.48
CA LYS A 284 26.65 15.93 11.51
C LYS A 284 25.94 14.60 11.58
N TYR A 285 24.61 14.63 11.57
CA TYR A 285 23.79 13.43 11.61
C TYR A 285 22.37 13.76 11.17
N PHE A 286 21.84 13.00 10.22
CA PHE A 286 20.41 13.01 9.90
C PHE A 286 20.05 11.65 9.30
N GLU A 287 19.10 10.97 9.92
CA GLU A 287 18.69 9.64 9.48
C GLU A 287 17.19 9.45 9.71
N ILE A 288 16.52 8.81 8.74
CA ILE A 288 15.11 8.43 8.86
C ILE A 288 15.01 6.90 8.73
N ASN A 289 14.58 6.20 9.77
CA ASN A 289 14.41 4.75 9.74
C ASN A 289 12.94 4.35 9.85
N ILE A 290 12.56 3.28 9.16
CA ILE A 290 11.21 2.70 9.22
C ILE A 290 11.32 1.31 9.83
N ASP A 291 10.60 1.09 10.92
CA ASP A 291 10.36 -0.23 11.47
C ASP A 291 8.93 -0.65 11.11
N GLY A 292 8.79 -1.52 10.10
CA GLY A 292 7.49 -2.03 9.66
C GLY A 292 6.82 -2.96 10.67
N ASN A 293 7.59 -3.59 11.57
CA ASN A 293 7.05 -4.46 12.62
C ASN A 293 6.44 -3.65 13.75
N ARG A 294 7.15 -2.59 14.18
CA ARG A 294 6.70 -1.68 15.24
C ARG A 294 5.78 -0.57 14.73
N LYS A 295 5.65 -0.42 13.41
CA LYS A 295 4.91 0.65 12.74
C LYS A 295 5.38 2.02 13.21
N THR A 296 6.70 2.20 13.25
CA THR A 296 7.33 3.43 13.72
C THR A 296 8.30 3.95 12.69
N VAL A 297 8.21 5.25 12.39
CA VAL A 297 9.22 5.99 11.65
C VAL A 297 10.04 6.78 12.66
N VAL A 298 11.33 6.49 12.75
CA VAL A 298 12.26 7.15 13.66
C VAL A 298 13.12 8.13 12.88
N VAL A 299 13.02 9.42 13.21
CA VAL A 299 13.90 10.46 12.68
C VAL A 299 14.93 10.77 13.74
N THR A 300 16.21 10.59 13.42
CA THR A 300 17.31 10.85 14.34
C THR A 300 18.03 12.12 13.90
N LEU A 301 18.00 13.14 14.75
CA LEU A 301 18.68 14.42 14.60
C LEU A 301 19.95 14.45 15.46
N PRO A 302 20.91 15.36 15.24
CA PRO A 302 22.02 15.55 16.18
C PRO A 302 21.52 16.27 17.45
N GLU A 303 22.39 16.43 18.45
CA GLU A 303 22.12 17.36 19.56
C GLU A 303 22.08 18.82 19.04
N PRO A 304 21.20 19.67 19.60
CA PRO A 304 21.08 21.06 19.17
C PRO A 304 22.32 21.87 19.56
N GLU A 305 22.63 22.87 18.76
CA GLU A 305 23.74 23.79 19.01
C GLU A 305 23.42 25.22 18.56
N ILE A 306 24.31 26.14 18.92
CA ILE A 306 24.24 27.53 18.46
C ILE A 306 24.78 27.59 17.03
N LEU A 307 23.86 27.63 16.06
CA LEU A 307 24.19 27.69 14.62
C LEU A 307 24.76 29.05 14.23
N SER A 308 24.21 30.13 14.81
CA SER A 308 24.73 31.47 14.59
C SER A 308 24.50 32.38 15.79
N HIS A 309 25.34 33.41 15.90
CA HIS A 309 25.25 34.41 16.94
C HIS A 309 25.73 35.77 16.42
N GLU A 310 24.78 36.69 16.30
CA GLU A 310 25.00 38.06 15.84
C GLU A 310 24.79 39.02 17.01
N VAL A 311 25.68 40.02 17.14
CA VAL A 311 25.58 41.04 18.20
C VAL A 311 25.73 42.41 17.56
N TYR A 312 24.68 43.21 17.70
CA TYR A 312 24.56 44.56 17.16
C TYR A 312 24.72 45.58 18.28
N PRO A 313 25.85 46.29 18.37
CA PRO A 313 26.02 47.34 19.33
C PRO A 313 25.24 48.59 18.93
N ARG A 314 24.69 49.29 19.92
CA ARG A 314 23.99 50.55 19.82
C ARG A 314 24.51 51.49 20.91
N ILE A 315 25.01 52.65 20.52
CA ILE A 315 25.41 53.69 21.47
C ILE A 315 24.15 54.48 21.82
N ASP A 316 23.72 54.39 23.07
CA ASP A 316 22.49 55.05 23.52
C ASP A 316 22.78 56.43 24.11
N LYS A 317 23.93 56.64 24.76
CA LYS A 317 24.44 57.95 25.19
C LYS A 317 25.97 58.02 25.11
N LEU A 318 26.47 59.17 24.69
CA LEU A 318 27.90 59.46 24.57
C LEU A 318 28.17 60.91 25.00
N ASP A 319 28.56 61.10 26.26
CA ASP A 319 29.03 62.39 26.77
C ASP A 319 30.57 62.38 26.76
N ILE A 320 31.15 62.89 25.66
CA ILE A 320 32.60 63.00 25.50
C ILE A 320 33.08 64.29 26.17
N GLY A 321 33.86 64.18 27.23
CA GLY A 321 34.67 65.30 27.71
C GLY A 321 35.67 65.74 26.64
N TRP A 322 35.86 67.05 26.49
CA TRP A 322 36.56 67.77 25.40
C TRP A 322 38.00 67.37 25.04
N MET A 323 38.57 66.32 25.65
CA MET A 323 39.99 65.93 25.52
C MET A 323 40.23 64.46 25.19
N ARG A 324 39.24 63.68 24.73
CA ARG A 324 39.47 62.26 24.34
C ARG A 324 38.81 61.85 23.03
N GLU A 325 39.62 61.26 22.15
CA GLU A 325 39.20 60.31 21.12
C GLU A 325 38.99 58.95 21.80
N VAL A 326 37.87 58.29 21.55
CA VAL A 326 37.62 56.94 22.10
C VAL A 326 38.31 55.94 21.17
N GLU A 327 39.31 55.21 21.67
CA GLU A 327 40.05 54.22 20.87
C GLU A 327 39.21 52.97 20.57
N ASP A 328 39.13 52.58 19.30
CA ASP A 328 38.38 51.40 18.80
C ASP A 328 38.78 50.06 19.44
N ALA A 329 40.00 49.96 19.98
CA ALA A 329 40.52 48.73 20.58
C ALA A 329 39.78 48.33 21.88
N ASP A 330 39.31 49.30 22.67
CA ASP A 330 38.57 49.05 23.90
C ASP A 330 37.15 48.53 23.63
N PHE A 331 36.54 48.97 22.53
CA PHE A 331 35.20 48.52 22.11
C PHE A 331 35.20 47.04 21.71
N ASN A 332 36.16 46.61 20.88
CA ASN A 332 36.24 45.21 20.42
C ASN A 332 36.40 44.21 21.58
N LYS A 333 37.17 44.56 22.61
CA LYS A 333 37.35 43.71 23.80
C LYS A 333 36.05 43.57 24.60
N ASN A 334 35.32 44.68 24.79
CA ASN A 334 34.04 44.67 25.50
C ASN A 334 32.94 43.93 24.71
N PHE A 335 32.94 44.02 23.38
CA PHE A 335 31.98 43.29 22.54
C PHE A 335 32.21 41.78 22.55
N ASN A 336 33.48 41.33 22.58
CA ASN A 336 33.78 39.90 22.72
C ASN A 336 33.36 39.36 24.10
N LEU A 337 33.48 40.18 25.16
CA LEU A 337 32.99 39.83 26.49
C LEU A 337 31.46 39.71 26.50
N LEU A 338 30.75 40.68 25.92
CA LEU A 338 29.29 40.62 25.75
C LEU A 338 28.85 39.38 24.96
N ARG A 339 29.51 39.07 23.84
CA ARG A 339 29.24 37.84 23.06
C ARG A 339 29.39 36.58 23.92
N LYS A 340 30.45 36.49 24.71
CA LYS A 340 30.69 35.35 25.59
C LYS A 340 29.60 35.23 26.66
N GLU A 341 29.18 36.35 27.26
CA GLU A 341 28.09 36.35 28.25
C GLU A 341 26.74 35.97 27.65
N PHE A 342 26.38 36.47 26.45
CA PHE A 342 25.15 36.05 25.77
C PHE A 342 25.15 34.55 25.46
N ARG A 343 26.28 33.99 25.01
CA ARG A 343 26.38 32.54 24.76
C ARG A 343 26.29 31.72 26.05
N ARG A 344 26.96 32.17 27.12
CA ARG A 344 26.93 31.50 28.42
C ARG A 344 25.50 31.42 28.95
N GLU A 345 24.78 32.54 28.95
CA GLU A 345 23.39 32.58 29.41
C GLU A 345 22.46 31.73 28.54
N ALA A 346 22.65 31.74 27.21
CA ALA A 346 21.89 30.85 26.34
C ALA A 346 22.15 29.37 26.65
N LEU A 347 23.40 28.98 26.91
CA LEU A 347 23.75 27.59 27.27
C LEU A 347 23.25 27.18 28.67
N GLU A 348 23.16 28.12 29.60
CA GLU A 348 22.61 27.89 30.95
C GLU A 348 21.06 27.88 30.97
N SER A 349 20.42 28.27 29.87
CA SER A 349 18.96 28.28 29.72
C SER A 349 18.40 26.97 29.16
N ASP A 350 17.07 26.85 29.14
CA ASP A 350 16.32 25.71 28.56
C ASP A 350 16.20 25.75 27.02
N ILE A 351 16.99 26.59 26.34
CA ILE A 351 16.88 26.83 24.90
C ILE A 351 17.16 25.58 24.06
N MET A 352 18.05 24.71 24.50
CA MET A 352 18.40 23.46 23.81
C MET A 352 17.23 22.47 23.85
N ASP A 353 16.57 22.32 25.00
CA ASP A 353 15.40 21.45 25.16
C ASP A 353 14.18 22.00 24.41
N LYS A 354 14.00 23.32 24.39
CA LYS A 354 13.01 23.99 23.54
C LYS A 354 13.29 23.75 22.05
N ALA A 355 14.54 23.80 21.63
CA ALA A 355 14.93 23.51 20.25
C ALA A 355 14.58 22.05 19.87
N LYS A 356 14.76 21.08 20.77
CA LYS A 356 14.34 19.68 20.59
C LYS A 356 12.82 19.54 20.45
N THR A 357 12.06 20.21 21.32
CA THR A 357 10.59 20.21 21.26
C THR A 357 10.09 20.80 19.94
N GLN A 358 10.66 21.93 19.52
CA GLN A 358 10.29 22.57 18.26
C GLN A 358 10.67 21.72 17.03
N ALA A 359 11.79 20.97 17.11
CA ALA A 359 12.16 20.02 16.07
C ALA A 359 11.15 18.87 15.96
N GLN A 360 10.65 18.35 17.09
CA GLN A 360 9.61 17.32 17.10
C GLN A 360 8.35 17.78 16.35
N GLU A 361 7.87 18.99 16.65
CA GLU A 361 6.71 19.58 15.99
C GLU A 361 6.94 19.82 14.49
N LEU A 362 8.13 20.31 14.13
CA LEU A 362 8.49 20.56 12.74
C LEU A 362 8.55 19.26 11.95
N MET A 363 9.19 18.22 12.49
CA MET A 363 9.25 16.90 11.87
C MET A 363 7.85 16.29 11.72
N GLN A 364 6.99 16.42 12.74
CA GLN A 364 5.60 15.98 12.68
C GLN A 364 4.82 16.70 11.57
N THR A 365 5.02 18.00 11.42
CA THR A 365 4.36 18.79 10.37
C THR A 365 4.84 18.39 8.97
N MET A 366 6.15 18.18 8.82
CA MET A 366 6.78 17.85 7.54
C MET A 366 6.49 16.42 7.09
N LEU A 367 6.70 15.45 7.98
CA LEU A 367 6.66 14.02 7.67
C LEU A 367 5.32 13.37 8.00
N GLY A 368 4.49 13.99 8.85
CA GLY A 368 3.17 13.46 9.22
C GLY A 368 2.31 13.06 8.01
N PRO A 369 2.17 13.91 6.98
CA PRO A 369 1.42 13.55 5.78
C PRO A 369 2.03 12.35 5.03
N LEU A 370 3.36 12.23 4.96
CA LEU A 370 4.04 11.08 4.34
C LEU A 370 3.77 9.79 5.12
N ILE A 371 3.88 9.85 6.44
CA ILE A 371 3.71 8.69 7.34
C ILE A 371 2.26 8.20 7.30
N SER A 372 1.30 9.11 7.27
CA SER A 372 -0.13 8.78 7.18
C SER A 372 -0.49 7.99 5.92
N LYS A 373 0.29 8.14 4.83
CA LYS A 373 0.13 7.38 3.60
C LYS A 373 0.68 5.96 3.70
N ILE A 374 1.67 5.71 4.56
CA ILE A 374 2.18 4.35 4.82
C ILE A 374 1.09 3.51 5.51
N GLY A 375 0.46 4.10 6.53
CA GLY A 375 -0.62 3.49 7.29
C GLY A 375 -1.03 4.39 8.44
N ARG A 376 -2.32 4.39 8.79
CA ARG A 376 -2.88 5.24 9.85
C ARG A 376 -2.34 4.93 11.25
N ASP A 377 -1.75 3.75 11.41
CA ASP A 377 -1.18 3.22 12.63
C ASP A 377 0.33 3.44 12.74
N TYR A 378 0.98 3.97 11.70
CA TYR A 378 2.37 4.37 11.79
C TYR A 378 2.53 5.63 12.64
N LYS A 379 3.51 5.62 13.55
CA LYS A 379 3.83 6.76 14.42
C LYS A 379 5.19 7.34 14.07
N LEU A 380 5.29 8.67 14.11
CA LEU A 380 6.56 9.37 14.06
C LEU A 380 7.18 9.41 15.47
N GLN A 381 8.46 9.08 15.55
CA GLN A 381 9.29 9.30 16.72
C GLN A 381 10.51 10.11 16.30
N VAL A 382 10.86 11.14 17.07
CA VAL A 382 12.09 11.90 16.86
C VAL A 382 13.05 11.59 17.99
N ALA A 383 14.25 11.17 17.62
CA ALA A 383 15.35 10.85 18.51
C ALA A 383 16.51 11.83 18.26
N PHE A 384 17.40 11.93 19.25
CA PHE A 384 18.59 12.78 19.18
C PHE A 384 19.83 11.91 19.39
N HIS A 385 20.75 11.96 18.42
CA HIS A 385 22.02 11.25 18.45
C HIS A 385 23.03 12.05 19.26
N ASN A 386 23.48 11.44 20.35
CA ASN A 386 24.48 12.05 21.22
C ASN A 386 25.88 11.83 20.60
N THR A 387 26.45 12.86 19.98
CA THR A 387 27.75 12.80 19.29
C THR A 387 28.96 12.92 20.23
N ASN A 388 28.79 12.69 21.53
CA ASN A 388 29.90 12.59 22.48
C ASN A 388 30.32 11.11 22.68
N PRO A 389 31.41 10.62 22.05
CA PRO A 389 31.93 9.26 22.25
C PRO A 389 32.72 9.14 23.57
N GLY A 390 32.18 9.67 24.67
CA GLY A 390 32.89 9.79 25.95
C GLY A 390 32.10 9.48 27.21
N ILE A 391 30.80 9.20 27.13
CA ILE A 391 30.00 8.74 28.27
C ILE A 391 28.91 7.78 27.76
N LEU A 392 29.34 6.55 27.44
CA LEU A 392 28.49 5.38 27.29
C LEU A 392 29.11 4.28 28.14
N ASP A 393 28.93 4.42 29.45
CA ASP A 393 29.07 3.39 30.47
C ASP A 393 28.49 4.00 31.75
N ASP A 394 27.16 3.89 31.93
CA ASP A 394 26.46 4.00 33.23
C ASP A 394 24.96 3.71 33.06
N PHE A 395 24.63 2.68 32.28
CA PHE A 395 23.32 2.02 32.36
C PHE A 395 23.54 0.51 32.48
N GLU A 396 24.31 0.10 33.48
CA GLU A 396 24.15 -1.22 34.09
C GLU A 396 23.60 -1.08 35.51
N GLU A 397 22.65 -1.96 35.80
CA GLU A 397 22.20 -2.41 37.12
C GLU A 397 21.49 -1.43 38.07
N GLY A 398 20.20 -1.72 38.29
CA GLY A 398 19.55 -1.40 39.56
C GLY A 398 18.09 -1.03 39.45
N THR A 399 17.19 -2.02 39.48
CA THR A 399 15.92 -2.00 40.24
C THR A 399 15.09 -3.24 39.93
N LEU A 400 15.53 -4.39 40.44
CA LEU A 400 14.62 -5.44 40.89
C LEU A 400 14.76 -5.50 42.41
N GLY A 401 13.77 -4.94 43.10
CA GLY A 401 13.78 -4.82 44.55
C GLY A 401 12.49 -4.23 45.09
N SER A 402 11.37 -4.96 44.92
CA SER A 402 10.27 -5.10 45.89
C SER A 402 9.23 -6.07 45.35
#